data_AF-X0TYR8-F1
#
_entry.id   AF-X0TYR8-F1
#
_cell.length_a   1.000
_cell.length_b   1.000
_cell.length_c   1.000
_cell.angle_alpha   90.00
_cell.angle_beta   90.00
_cell.angle_gamma   90.00
#
_symmetry.space_group_name_H-M   'P 1'
#
loop_
_entity.id
_entity.type
_entity.pdbx_description
1 polymer ?
#
loop_
_entity_poly.entity_id
_entity_poly.type
_entity_poly.pdbx_seq_one_letter_code
_entity_poly.pdbx_strand_id
1 'polypeptide(L)'
;QQDNYRKGPGSLNKFDVDCIMGVSMISPSPAWTKCPLNMVNYYGLGRLSWNPDRSVDEIYTEWIKQTFGDDQEVVDTVKTILLISDDVTRKLYFYRGYRGVWIDKGDDGMVENKTPHVVNRKGIGPATPKLRMRMLTQYAPGLREVYGDPLRGEEHLSSFNFVGHDYRLSIGRTLIEDVYGNMDEAVALSEQMVELWKRLEGKIDGHRFQFTLAVLADYVDDARGDRDKMAASFEVHTGRKREDAVSRLTASKLASVHVYNVRHYGAKADGITNDAPAINKAIDACNAGGG
;
A
#
# COMPACT_ATOMS: atom_id res chain seq x y z
N GLN A 1 3.96 -7.07 13.94
CA GLN A 1 3.41 -8.27 14.63
C GLN A 1 1.89 -8.15 14.65
N GLN A 2 1.14 -9.24 14.47
CA GLN A 2 -0.33 -9.23 14.47
C GLN A 2 -0.87 -9.98 15.67
N ASP A 3 -1.77 -9.34 16.42
CA ASP A 3 -2.52 -9.94 17.52
C ASP A 3 -3.80 -10.60 17.01
N ASN A 4 -3.99 -11.87 17.32
CA ASN A 4 -5.16 -12.64 16.88
C ASN A 4 -6.30 -12.67 17.91
N TYR A 5 -6.08 -12.12 19.12
CA TYR A 5 -7.05 -12.05 20.22
C TYR A 5 -7.64 -13.41 20.65
N ARG A 6 -7.04 -14.54 20.27
CA ARG A 6 -7.58 -15.88 20.55
C ARG A 6 -7.72 -16.15 22.05
N LYS A 7 -6.80 -15.61 22.87
CA LYS A 7 -6.81 -15.70 24.34
C LYS A 7 -6.84 -14.31 24.99
N GLY A 8 -7.35 -13.30 24.27
CA GLY A 8 -7.29 -11.89 24.66
C GLY A 8 -6.07 -11.15 24.07
N PRO A 9 -5.91 -9.86 24.40
CA PRO A 9 -4.80 -9.04 23.90
C PRO A 9 -3.42 -9.66 24.22
N GLY A 10 -2.48 -9.55 23.29
CA GLY A 10 -1.16 -10.18 23.35
C GLY A 10 -1.08 -11.58 22.76
N SER A 11 -2.16 -12.09 22.15
CA SER A 11 -2.18 -13.40 21.46
C SER A 11 -1.53 -13.28 20.08
N LEU A 12 -0.21 -13.05 20.03
CA LEU A 12 0.51 -12.80 18.79
C LEU A 12 0.71 -14.08 17.97
N ASN A 13 0.50 -14.01 16.66
CA ASN A 13 0.66 -15.15 15.74
C ASN A 13 2.03 -15.84 15.86
N LYS A 14 3.09 -15.09 16.11
CA LYS A 14 4.46 -15.61 16.21
C LYS A 14 4.65 -16.70 17.28
N PHE A 15 3.80 -16.75 18.30
CA PHE A 15 3.85 -17.77 19.36
C PHE A 15 3.11 -19.06 19.00
N ASP A 16 2.34 -19.04 17.90
CA ASP A 16 1.50 -20.14 17.44
C ASP A 16 1.96 -20.69 16.07
N VAL A 17 3.12 -20.24 15.55
CA VAL A 17 3.67 -20.66 14.25
C VAL A 17 4.82 -21.64 14.46
N ASP A 18 4.61 -22.90 14.05
CA ASP A 18 5.63 -23.94 14.12
C ASP A 18 6.60 -23.90 12.91
N CYS A 19 6.14 -23.42 11.76
CA CYS A 19 6.91 -23.40 10.51
C CYS A 19 6.44 -22.28 9.58
N ILE A 20 7.39 -21.69 8.84
CA ILE A 20 7.12 -20.76 7.75
C ILE A 20 7.65 -21.38 6.46
N MET A 21 6.80 -21.50 5.45
CA MET A 21 7.16 -21.90 4.09
C MET A 21 6.97 -20.72 3.15
N GLY A 22 7.92 -20.47 2.26
CA GLY A 22 7.82 -19.45 1.24
C GLY A 22 8.01 -20.02 -0.16
N VAL A 23 7.20 -19.55 -1.10
CA VAL A 23 7.37 -19.84 -2.53
C VAL A 23 8.56 -19.03 -3.03
N SER A 24 9.57 -19.69 -3.58
CA SER A 24 10.87 -19.06 -3.83
C SER A 24 10.82 -17.90 -4.83
N MET A 25 9.91 -17.94 -5.80
CA MET A 25 9.73 -16.91 -6.84
C MET A 25 11.04 -16.51 -7.56
N ILE A 26 12.02 -17.42 -7.59
CA ILE A 26 13.29 -17.25 -8.32
C ILE A 26 13.25 -17.95 -9.68
N SER A 27 14.04 -17.44 -10.61
CA SER A 27 14.24 -18.03 -11.93
C SER A 27 15.69 -17.79 -12.38
N PRO A 28 16.23 -18.57 -13.34
CA PRO A 28 17.54 -18.28 -13.92
C PRO A 28 17.57 -16.87 -14.53
N SER A 29 18.23 -15.95 -13.83
CA SER A 29 18.48 -14.56 -14.25
C SER A 29 19.76 -14.05 -13.57
N PRO A 30 20.37 -12.95 -14.04
CA PRO A 30 21.58 -12.40 -13.44
C PRO A 30 21.48 -12.09 -11.93
N ALA A 31 20.26 -11.88 -11.43
CA ALA A 31 20.00 -11.60 -10.02
C ALA A 31 19.08 -12.64 -9.35
N TRP A 32 18.80 -13.78 -9.99
CA TRP A 32 17.80 -14.80 -9.59
C TRP A 32 16.34 -14.32 -9.54
N THR A 33 16.12 -13.01 -9.60
CA THR A 33 14.84 -12.31 -9.70
C THR A 33 14.86 -11.34 -10.89
N LYS A 34 13.70 -10.81 -11.30
CA LYS A 34 13.62 -9.76 -12.33
C LYS A 34 14.22 -8.43 -11.87
N CYS A 35 14.03 -8.08 -10.59
CA CYS A 35 14.62 -6.91 -9.97
C CYS A 35 15.64 -7.35 -8.90
N PRO A 36 16.89 -6.86 -8.90
CA PRO A 36 17.88 -7.19 -7.86
C PRO A 36 17.39 -6.92 -6.43
N LEU A 37 16.57 -5.88 -6.25
CA LEU A 37 16.02 -5.53 -4.93
C LEU A 37 15.05 -6.60 -4.39
N ASN A 38 14.43 -7.43 -5.24
CA ASN A 38 13.51 -8.47 -4.79
C ASN A 38 14.20 -9.57 -3.97
N MET A 39 15.52 -9.69 -4.05
CA MET A 39 16.27 -10.66 -3.24
C MET A 39 16.18 -10.37 -1.74
N VAL A 40 15.82 -9.14 -1.33
CA VAL A 40 15.53 -8.82 0.07
C VAL A 40 14.37 -9.66 0.63
N ASN A 41 13.39 -10.05 -0.20
CA ASN A 41 12.25 -10.85 0.23
C ASN A 41 12.68 -12.28 0.57
N TYR A 42 13.58 -12.87 -0.21
CA TYR A 42 14.14 -14.19 0.06
C TYR A 42 15.03 -14.17 1.30
N TYR A 43 15.83 -13.11 1.44
CA TYR A 43 16.63 -12.87 2.65
C TYR A 43 15.76 -12.73 3.90
N GLY A 44 14.72 -11.91 3.82
CA GLY A 44 13.75 -11.67 4.89
C GLY A 44 13.00 -12.92 5.29
N LEU A 45 12.59 -13.76 4.33
CA LEU A 45 12.01 -15.07 4.60
C LEU A 45 12.96 -15.92 5.45
N GLY A 46 14.23 -16.04 5.06
CA GLY A 46 15.21 -16.80 5.84
C GLY A 46 15.41 -16.23 7.25
N ARG A 47 15.51 -14.91 7.38
CA ARG A 47 15.68 -14.22 8.67
C ARG A 47 14.46 -14.41 9.59
N LEU A 48 13.25 -14.25 9.07
CA LEU A 48 12.00 -14.39 9.84
C LEU A 48 11.67 -15.84 10.17
N SER A 49 12.00 -16.79 9.29
CA SER A 49 11.92 -18.22 9.60
C SER A 49 12.87 -18.63 10.71
N TRP A 50 14.03 -17.97 10.84
CA TRP A 50 14.97 -18.19 11.94
C TRP A 50 14.51 -17.51 13.23
N ASN A 51 14.08 -16.24 13.14
CA ASN A 51 13.58 -15.48 14.27
C ASN A 51 12.49 -14.49 13.84
N PRO A 52 11.20 -14.75 14.18
CA PRO A 52 10.08 -13.89 13.79
C PRO A 52 10.01 -12.57 14.58
N ASP A 53 10.87 -12.36 15.58
CA ASP A 53 10.96 -11.11 16.35
C ASP A 53 11.83 -10.04 15.69
N ARG A 54 12.56 -10.37 14.62
CA ARG A 54 13.38 -9.39 13.90
C ARG A 54 12.51 -8.31 13.27
N SER A 55 12.98 -7.07 13.38
CA SER A 55 12.34 -5.93 12.74
C SER A 55 12.66 -5.89 11.24
N VAL A 56 11.76 -5.27 10.48
CA VAL A 56 11.98 -5.00 9.05
C VAL A 56 13.23 -4.15 8.84
N ASP A 57 13.49 -3.19 9.74
CA ASP A 57 14.66 -2.30 9.68
C ASP A 57 15.98 -3.07 9.80
N GLU A 58 16.09 -3.97 10.79
CA GLU A 58 17.27 -4.82 10.97
C GLU A 58 17.50 -5.69 9.73
N ILE A 59 16.45 -6.33 9.21
CA ILE A 59 16.55 -7.20 8.04
C ILE A 59 17.00 -6.42 6.81
N TYR A 60 16.40 -5.25 6.54
CA TYR A 60 16.77 -4.39 5.42
C TYR A 60 18.19 -3.89 5.55
N THR A 61 18.60 -3.36 6.70
CA THR A 61 19.96 -2.87 6.90
C THR A 61 21.00 -3.98 6.74
N GLU A 62 20.77 -5.16 7.30
CA GLU A 62 21.68 -6.29 7.14
C GLU A 62 21.84 -6.71 5.68
N TRP A 63 20.72 -6.86 4.96
CA TRP A 63 20.73 -7.27 3.56
C TRP A 63 21.39 -6.22 2.65
N ILE A 64 21.08 -4.93 2.85
CA ILE A 64 21.65 -3.84 2.05
C ILE A 64 23.16 -3.79 2.26
N LYS A 65 23.64 -3.88 3.51
CA LYS A 65 25.08 -3.89 3.79
C LYS A 65 25.83 -5.05 3.13
N GLN A 66 25.24 -6.24 3.15
CA GLN A 66 25.81 -7.43 2.51
C GLN A 66 25.75 -7.36 0.98
N THR A 67 24.79 -6.63 0.42
CA THR A 67 24.57 -6.56 -1.02
C THR A 67 25.32 -5.39 -1.64
N PHE A 68 25.16 -4.17 -1.13
CA PHE A 68 25.64 -2.93 -1.76
C PHE A 68 26.77 -2.23 -1.00
N GLY A 69 27.13 -2.70 0.19
CA GLY A 69 28.15 -2.06 1.05
C GLY A 69 27.53 -1.22 2.17
N ASP A 70 28.39 -0.61 2.99
CA ASP A 70 28.02 0.06 4.25
C ASP A 70 28.01 1.60 4.19
N ASP A 71 28.13 2.20 2.98
CA ASP A 71 27.87 3.63 2.78
C ASP A 71 26.46 3.98 3.28
N GLN A 72 26.38 4.93 4.20
CA GLN A 72 25.15 5.25 4.91
C GLN A 72 24.06 5.80 3.97
N GLU A 73 24.43 6.55 2.94
CA GLU A 73 23.48 7.07 1.95
C GLU A 73 22.90 5.94 1.10
N VAL A 74 23.72 4.94 0.72
CA VAL A 74 23.24 3.73 0.06
C VAL A 74 22.26 2.98 0.97
N VAL A 75 22.62 2.74 2.24
CA VAL A 75 21.76 2.03 3.19
C VAL A 75 20.40 2.73 3.34
N ASP A 76 20.40 4.03 3.58
CA ASP A 76 19.18 4.79 3.85
C ASP A 76 18.31 4.97 2.60
N THR A 77 18.93 5.20 1.44
CA THR A 77 18.22 5.36 0.17
C THR A 77 17.58 4.05 -0.27
N VAL A 78 18.31 2.93 -0.25
CA VAL A 78 17.76 1.63 -0.65
C VAL A 78 16.65 1.20 0.32
N LYS A 79 16.83 1.41 1.63
CA LYS A 79 15.78 1.15 2.63
C LYS A 79 14.51 1.96 2.32
N THR A 80 14.65 3.24 2.00
CA THR A 80 13.53 4.10 1.61
C THR A 80 12.83 3.58 0.36
N ILE A 81 13.58 3.18 -0.67
CA ILE A 81 13.01 2.58 -1.89
C ILE A 81 12.21 1.31 -1.58
N LEU A 82 12.72 0.44 -0.70
CA LEU A 82 12.01 -0.79 -0.30
C LEU A 82 10.71 -0.49 0.45
N LEU A 83 10.68 0.52 1.32
CA LEU A 83 9.46 0.96 2.00
C LEU A 83 8.45 1.59 1.04
N ILE A 84 8.92 2.41 0.09
CA ILE A 84 8.07 3.00 -0.95
C ILE A 84 7.48 1.90 -1.84
N SER A 85 8.26 0.89 -2.24
CA SER A 85 7.78 -0.21 -3.09
C SER A 85 6.57 -0.96 -2.49
N ASP A 86 6.57 -1.19 -1.18
CA ASP A 86 5.42 -1.76 -0.48
C ASP A 86 4.20 -0.81 -0.50
N ASP A 87 4.41 0.50 -0.32
CA ASP A 87 3.32 1.48 -0.37
C ASP A 87 2.74 1.64 -1.78
N VAL A 88 3.56 1.65 -2.84
CA VAL A 88 3.11 1.65 -4.24
C VAL A 88 2.18 0.46 -4.48
N THR A 89 2.60 -0.75 -4.08
CA THR A 89 1.80 -1.97 -4.28
C THR A 89 0.47 -1.89 -3.53
N ARG A 90 0.49 -1.47 -2.25
CA ARG A 90 -0.76 -1.36 -1.47
C ARG A 90 -1.70 -0.32 -2.06
N LYS A 91 -1.20 0.83 -2.51
CA LYS A 91 -1.99 1.92 -3.07
C LYS A 91 -2.55 1.59 -4.45
N LEU A 92 -1.78 0.92 -5.29
CA LEU A 92 -2.19 0.53 -6.64
C LEU A 92 -3.30 -0.53 -6.63
N TYR A 93 -3.23 -1.49 -5.71
CA TYR A 93 -4.17 -2.62 -5.63
C TYR A 93 -5.10 -2.57 -4.40
N PHE A 94 -5.69 -1.40 -4.16
CA PHE A 94 -6.78 -1.21 -3.19
C PHE A 94 -6.40 -1.40 -1.70
N TYR A 95 -5.67 -0.40 -1.19
CA TYR A 95 -5.10 -0.31 0.17
C TYR A 95 -6.05 -0.71 1.31
N ARG A 96 -7.36 -0.40 1.17
CA ARG A 96 -8.38 -0.56 2.25
C ARG A 96 -9.32 -1.73 2.07
N GLY A 97 -8.95 -2.73 1.26
CA GLY A 97 -9.93 -3.65 0.75
C GLY A 97 -9.51 -5.07 0.45
N TYR A 98 -10.49 -5.78 -0.10
CA TYR A 98 -10.33 -7.16 -0.52
C TYR A 98 -9.28 -7.23 -1.63
N ARG A 99 -8.17 -7.93 -1.37
CA ARG A 99 -7.06 -8.05 -2.33
C ARG A 99 -7.30 -9.05 -3.47
N GLY A 100 -8.48 -9.66 -3.55
CA GLY A 100 -8.88 -10.52 -4.67
C GLY A 100 -9.64 -9.78 -5.77
N VAL A 101 -9.36 -8.47 -5.94
CA VAL A 101 -9.87 -7.64 -7.04
C VAL A 101 -8.96 -7.82 -8.25
N TRP A 102 -9.53 -8.07 -9.43
CA TRP A 102 -8.76 -8.36 -10.65
C TRP A 102 -9.22 -7.51 -11.82
N ILE A 103 -8.25 -7.02 -12.59
CA ILE A 103 -8.42 -6.04 -13.67
C ILE A 103 -9.06 -6.67 -14.93
N ASP A 104 -9.01 -7.99 -15.10
CA ASP A 104 -9.18 -8.67 -16.39
C ASP A 104 -10.09 -9.92 -16.37
N LYS A 105 -10.77 -10.21 -15.26
CA LYS A 105 -11.54 -11.47 -15.12
C LYS A 105 -12.87 -11.48 -15.87
N GLY A 106 -13.34 -10.34 -16.37
CA GLY A 106 -14.65 -10.22 -17.03
C GLY A 106 -15.84 -10.59 -16.13
N ASP A 107 -15.63 -10.64 -14.81
CA ASP A 107 -16.66 -10.89 -13.81
C ASP A 107 -17.48 -9.61 -13.58
N ASP A 108 -18.82 -9.73 -13.55
CA ASP A 108 -19.76 -8.63 -13.28
C ASP A 108 -19.47 -7.87 -11.97
N GLY A 109 -18.76 -8.49 -11.03
CA GLY A 109 -18.40 -7.93 -9.73
C GLY A 109 -16.94 -7.51 -9.57
N MET A 110 -16.10 -7.61 -10.61
CA MET A 110 -14.65 -7.29 -10.57
C MET A 110 -13.84 -8.09 -9.52
N VAL A 111 -14.32 -9.28 -9.16
CA VAL A 111 -13.69 -10.16 -8.17
C VAL A 111 -13.33 -11.50 -8.83
N GLU A 112 -12.48 -12.29 -8.17
CA GLU A 112 -12.25 -13.66 -8.63
C GLU A 112 -13.57 -14.46 -8.58
N ASN A 113 -13.93 -15.14 -9.69
CA ASN A 113 -15.19 -15.90 -9.95
C ASN A 113 -15.67 -16.90 -8.87
N LYS A 114 -15.00 -17.00 -7.73
CA LYS A 114 -15.31 -17.89 -6.60
C LYS A 114 -15.41 -17.17 -5.27
N THR A 115 -15.23 -15.84 -5.28
CA THR A 115 -15.12 -15.03 -4.07
C THR A 115 -16.40 -14.23 -3.94
N PRO A 116 -17.14 -14.37 -2.83
CA PRO A 116 -18.46 -13.78 -2.73
C PRO A 116 -18.38 -12.28 -2.34
N HIS A 117 -17.36 -11.57 -2.82
CA HIS A 117 -17.20 -10.11 -2.74
C HIS A 117 -17.75 -9.47 -4.01
N VAL A 118 -18.08 -8.18 -3.98
CA VAL A 118 -18.55 -7.46 -5.18
C VAL A 118 -18.06 -6.02 -5.17
N VAL A 119 -17.72 -5.53 -6.36
CA VAL A 119 -17.60 -4.11 -6.70
C VAL A 119 -18.72 -3.82 -7.70
N ASN A 120 -19.66 -2.94 -7.35
CA ASN A 120 -20.74 -2.55 -8.26
C ASN A 120 -21.15 -1.10 -8.02
N ARG A 121 -22.15 -0.60 -8.75
CA ARG A 121 -22.63 0.79 -8.64
C ARG A 121 -23.07 1.22 -7.25
N LYS A 122 -23.49 0.28 -6.39
CA LYS A 122 -23.96 0.58 -5.03
C LYS A 122 -22.82 0.70 -4.02
N GLY A 123 -21.71 0.00 -4.24
CA GLY A 123 -20.63 -0.05 -3.27
C GLY A 123 -19.68 -1.23 -3.48
N ILE A 124 -18.86 -1.47 -2.45
CA ILE A 124 -17.82 -2.50 -2.45
C ILE A 124 -17.87 -3.29 -1.15
N GLY A 125 -17.76 -4.62 -1.25
CA GLY A 125 -17.50 -5.51 -0.12
C GLY A 125 -18.18 -6.88 -0.22
N PRO A 126 -18.41 -7.58 0.91
CA PRO A 126 -19.11 -8.86 0.92
C PRO A 126 -20.50 -8.78 0.27
N ALA A 127 -20.84 -9.67 -0.65
CA ALA A 127 -22.05 -9.59 -1.47
C ALA A 127 -23.37 -9.73 -0.69
N THR A 128 -23.34 -10.30 0.51
CA THR A 128 -24.54 -10.49 1.34
C THR A 128 -24.24 -10.31 2.83
N PRO A 129 -25.23 -9.91 3.65
CA PRO A 129 -25.10 -9.90 5.10
C PRO A 129 -24.76 -11.28 5.69
N LYS A 130 -25.31 -12.37 5.11
CA LYS A 130 -25.02 -13.74 5.53
C LYS A 130 -23.55 -14.10 5.34
N LEU A 131 -22.96 -13.71 4.21
CA LEU A 131 -21.54 -13.87 3.97
C LEU A 131 -20.72 -13.06 4.97
N ARG A 132 -21.03 -11.77 5.15
CA ARG A 132 -20.32 -10.91 6.09
C ARG A 132 -20.25 -11.56 7.47
N MET A 133 -21.39 -12.07 7.96
CA MET A 133 -21.44 -12.80 9.22
C MET A 133 -20.55 -14.06 9.19
N ARG A 134 -20.59 -14.86 8.12
CA ARG A 134 -19.73 -16.05 7.97
C ARG A 134 -18.23 -15.71 7.94
N MET A 135 -17.84 -14.57 7.38
CA MET A 135 -16.44 -14.11 7.39
C MET A 135 -16.02 -13.71 8.81
N LEU A 136 -16.80 -12.83 9.44
CA LEU A 136 -16.52 -12.32 10.79
C LEU A 136 -16.53 -13.42 11.87
N THR A 137 -17.36 -14.45 11.71
CA THR A 137 -17.45 -15.56 12.67
C THR A 137 -16.26 -16.51 12.66
N GLN A 138 -15.40 -16.45 11.63
CA GLN A 138 -14.13 -17.19 11.59
C GLN A 138 -13.07 -16.59 12.52
N TYR A 139 -13.23 -15.32 12.92
CA TYR A 139 -12.29 -14.63 13.79
C TYR A 139 -12.71 -14.71 15.26
N ALA A 140 -11.71 -14.64 16.14
CA ALA A 140 -11.90 -14.50 17.59
C ALA A 140 -12.73 -13.25 17.92
N PRO A 141 -13.44 -13.21 19.06
CA PRO A 141 -14.35 -12.10 19.40
C PRO A 141 -13.73 -10.71 19.30
N GLY A 142 -12.48 -10.53 19.73
CA GLY A 142 -11.79 -9.23 19.65
C GLY A 142 -11.55 -8.76 18.21
N LEU A 143 -11.00 -9.62 17.35
CA LEU A 143 -10.83 -9.30 15.92
C LEU A 143 -12.17 -9.13 15.19
N ARG A 144 -13.20 -9.88 15.60
CA ARG A 144 -14.55 -9.73 15.07
C ARG A 144 -15.12 -8.34 15.34
N GLU A 145 -14.88 -7.79 16.53
CA GLU A 145 -15.30 -6.43 16.89
C GLU A 145 -14.53 -5.39 16.06
N VAL A 146 -13.20 -5.54 15.92
CA VAL A 146 -12.37 -4.63 15.13
C VAL A 146 -12.76 -4.66 13.65
N TYR A 147 -12.76 -5.83 13.01
CA TYR A 147 -13.06 -5.96 11.59
C TYR A 147 -14.54 -5.70 11.26
N GLY A 148 -15.44 -5.94 12.22
CA GLY A 148 -16.86 -5.67 12.06
C GLY A 148 -17.23 -4.18 12.18
N ASP A 149 -16.36 -3.37 12.77
CA ASP A 149 -16.56 -1.92 12.93
C ASP A 149 -15.92 -1.14 11.77
N PRO A 150 -16.70 -0.34 11.01
CA PRO A 150 -16.18 0.40 9.85
C PRO A 150 -15.06 1.41 10.15
N LEU A 151 -15.00 1.95 11.37
CA LEU A 151 -13.99 2.94 11.76
C LEU A 151 -12.75 2.26 12.35
N ARG A 152 -12.93 1.30 13.26
CA ARG A 152 -11.81 0.57 13.88
C ARG A 152 -11.11 -0.35 12.89
N GLY A 153 -11.87 -0.95 11.98
CA GLY A 153 -11.38 -1.84 10.93
C GLY A 153 -11.21 -1.15 9.58
N GLU A 154 -11.07 0.19 9.54
CA GLU A 154 -11.10 0.96 8.29
C GLU A 154 -10.00 0.56 7.26
N GLU A 155 -8.86 0.05 7.72
CA GLU A 155 -7.80 -0.51 6.85
C GLU A 155 -8.27 -1.76 6.09
N HIS A 156 -9.27 -2.47 6.59
CA HIS A 156 -9.85 -3.65 5.93
C HIS A 156 -11.33 -3.44 5.61
N LEU A 157 -11.76 -2.18 5.48
CA LEU A 157 -13.16 -1.80 5.43
C LEU A 157 -13.96 -2.66 4.45
N SER A 158 -13.56 -2.68 3.18
CA SER A 158 -14.30 -3.40 2.14
C SER A 158 -14.01 -4.91 2.12
N SER A 159 -13.06 -5.41 2.92
CA SER A 159 -12.90 -6.85 3.13
C SER A 159 -14.02 -7.42 3.99
N PHE A 160 -14.53 -6.65 4.96
CA PHE A 160 -15.49 -7.11 5.97
C PHE A 160 -16.83 -6.39 5.96
N ASN A 161 -16.92 -5.22 5.32
CA ASN A 161 -18.12 -4.40 5.30
C ASN A 161 -18.46 -4.03 3.86
N PHE A 162 -19.74 -4.16 3.50
CA PHE A 162 -20.24 -3.59 2.25
C PHE A 162 -20.55 -2.13 2.50
N VAL A 163 -19.85 -1.23 1.80
CA VAL A 163 -19.98 0.23 1.95
C VAL A 163 -20.16 0.92 0.61
N GLY A 164 -20.92 2.01 0.62
CA GLY A 164 -21.12 2.83 -0.58
C GLY A 164 -19.88 3.64 -0.95
N HIS A 165 -19.77 3.99 -2.24
CA HIS A 165 -18.63 4.73 -2.79
C HIS A 165 -18.41 6.12 -2.15
N ASP A 166 -19.48 6.75 -1.68
CA ASP A 166 -19.45 8.05 -1.02
C ASP A 166 -19.23 7.95 0.51
N TYR A 167 -18.99 6.74 1.05
CA TYR A 167 -18.64 6.57 2.47
C TYR A 167 -17.37 7.37 2.78
N ARG A 168 -17.46 8.28 3.76
CA ARG A 168 -16.35 9.14 4.16
C ARG A 168 -15.44 8.40 5.14
N LEU A 169 -14.17 8.28 4.77
CA LEU A 169 -13.12 7.70 5.59
C LEU A 169 -12.64 8.70 6.65
N SER A 170 -11.94 8.20 7.67
CA SER A 170 -11.32 9.00 8.73
C SER A 170 -10.36 10.07 8.20
N ILE A 171 -9.76 9.81 7.03
CA ILE A 171 -8.88 10.76 6.31
C ILE A 171 -9.64 11.80 5.47
N GLY A 172 -10.96 11.91 5.62
CA GLY A 172 -11.80 12.91 4.96
C GLY A 172 -12.17 12.60 3.50
N ARG A 173 -11.41 11.78 2.80
CA ARG A 173 -11.76 11.27 1.45
C ARG A 173 -12.98 10.36 1.52
N THR A 174 -13.82 10.37 0.49
CA THR A 174 -14.75 9.27 0.24
C THR A 174 -13.98 8.01 -0.18
N LEU A 175 -14.61 6.84 -0.08
CA LEU A 175 -13.98 5.58 -0.49
C LEU A 175 -13.52 5.63 -1.96
N ILE A 176 -14.34 6.16 -2.87
CA ILE A 176 -13.97 6.23 -4.30
C ILE A 176 -12.84 7.23 -4.57
N GLU A 177 -12.80 8.35 -3.83
CA GLU A 177 -11.70 9.31 -3.87
C GLU A 177 -10.40 8.69 -3.34
N ASP A 178 -10.46 7.87 -2.29
CA ASP A 178 -9.30 7.14 -1.76
C ASP A 178 -8.78 6.09 -2.76
N VAL A 179 -9.68 5.32 -3.40
CA VAL A 179 -9.30 4.34 -4.44
C VAL A 179 -8.52 5.01 -5.56
N TYR A 180 -9.11 5.99 -6.24
CA TYR A 180 -8.48 6.62 -7.39
C TYR A 180 -7.27 7.48 -7.00
N GLY A 181 -7.37 8.21 -5.89
CA GLY A 181 -6.26 9.03 -5.38
C GLY A 181 -5.04 8.17 -5.02
N ASN A 182 -5.23 7.00 -4.41
CA ASN A 182 -4.12 6.10 -4.11
C ASN A 182 -3.43 5.57 -5.38
N MET A 183 -4.17 5.24 -6.45
CA MET A 183 -3.54 4.80 -7.70
C MET A 183 -2.64 5.89 -8.31
N ASP A 184 -3.06 7.16 -8.23
CA ASP A 184 -2.25 8.28 -8.71
C ASP A 184 -1.02 8.52 -7.82
N GLU A 185 -1.20 8.43 -6.51
CA GLU A 185 -0.10 8.48 -5.55
C GLU A 185 0.90 7.33 -5.76
N ALA A 186 0.44 6.13 -6.11
CA ALA A 186 1.30 4.98 -6.39
C ALA A 186 2.22 5.23 -7.59
N VAL A 187 1.69 5.83 -8.67
CA VAL A 187 2.51 6.21 -9.83
C VAL A 187 3.56 7.24 -9.42
N ALA A 188 3.18 8.30 -8.70
CA ALA A 188 4.11 9.34 -8.26
C ALA A 188 5.22 8.78 -7.33
N LEU A 189 4.86 7.85 -6.44
CA LEU A 189 5.80 7.15 -5.56
C LEU A 189 6.77 6.26 -6.36
N SER A 190 6.29 5.58 -7.41
CA SER A 190 7.17 4.78 -8.29
C SER A 190 8.19 5.66 -9.03
N GLU A 191 7.79 6.85 -9.50
CA GLU A 191 8.70 7.83 -10.12
C GLU A 191 9.76 8.30 -9.11
N GLN A 192 9.34 8.53 -7.86
CA GLN A 192 10.26 8.91 -6.79
C GLN A 192 11.33 7.84 -6.55
N MET A 193 11.00 6.54 -6.62
CA MET A 193 11.99 5.46 -6.48
C MET A 193 13.12 5.56 -7.51
N VAL A 194 12.79 5.93 -8.75
CA VAL A 194 13.78 6.14 -9.82
C VAL A 194 14.73 7.29 -9.47
N GLU A 195 14.17 8.43 -9.05
CA GLU A 195 14.97 9.60 -8.67
C GLU A 195 15.84 9.33 -7.43
N LEU A 196 15.31 8.59 -6.44
CA LEU A 196 16.08 8.15 -5.28
C LEU A 196 17.27 7.26 -5.70
N TRP A 197 17.04 6.29 -6.59
CA TRP A 197 18.09 5.37 -7.04
C TRP A 197 19.19 6.09 -7.82
N LYS A 198 18.84 7.04 -8.69
CA LYS A 198 19.82 7.83 -9.47
C LYS A 198 20.88 8.53 -8.59
N ARG A 199 20.52 8.92 -7.36
CA ARG A 199 21.46 9.55 -6.41
C ARG A 199 22.62 8.63 -6.01
N LEU A 200 22.46 7.31 -6.16
CA LEU A 200 23.47 6.32 -5.80
C LEU A 200 24.49 6.05 -6.93
N GLU A 201 24.45 6.84 -8.02
CA GLU A 201 25.41 6.73 -9.11
C GLU A 201 26.85 6.89 -8.59
N GLY A 202 27.73 5.96 -8.97
CA GLY A 202 29.12 5.93 -8.49
C GLY A 202 29.30 5.36 -7.07
N LYS A 203 28.23 5.13 -6.31
CA LYS A 203 28.28 4.45 -4.99
C LYS A 203 27.98 2.96 -5.07
N ILE A 204 27.32 2.52 -6.14
CA ILE A 204 27.09 1.13 -6.50
C ILE A 204 27.84 0.84 -7.80
N ASP A 205 28.34 -0.39 -8.00
CA ASP A 205 29.00 -0.75 -9.26
C ASP A 205 28.07 -0.52 -10.45
N GLY A 206 28.66 -0.10 -11.57
CA GLY A 206 27.91 0.35 -12.74
C GLY A 206 26.95 -0.70 -13.29
N HIS A 207 27.28 -2.00 -13.21
CA HIS A 207 26.41 -3.04 -13.73
C HIS A 207 25.12 -3.18 -12.91
N ARG A 208 25.21 -3.34 -11.59
CA ARG A 208 24.01 -3.42 -10.73
C ARG A 208 23.23 -2.12 -10.69
N PHE A 209 23.93 -0.98 -10.71
CA PHE A 209 23.31 0.33 -10.76
C PHE A 209 22.41 0.50 -12.00
N GLN A 210 22.98 0.29 -13.19
CA GLN A 210 22.25 0.45 -14.46
C GLN A 210 21.14 -0.59 -14.62
N PHE A 211 21.38 -1.85 -14.22
CA PHE A 211 20.36 -2.88 -14.30
C PHE A 211 19.15 -2.57 -13.40
N THR A 212 19.40 -2.17 -12.15
CA THR A 212 18.31 -1.82 -11.22
C THR A 212 17.59 -0.55 -11.67
N LEU A 213 18.31 0.46 -12.18
CA LEU A 213 17.71 1.69 -12.69
C LEU A 213 16.74 1.41 -13.84
N ALA A 214 17.14 0.57 -14.81
CA ALA A 214 16.28 0.19 -15.92
C ALA A 214 14.99 -0.51 -15.44
N VAL A 215 15.11 -1.46 -14.50
CA VAL A 215 13.95 -2.16 -13.94
C VAL A 215 13.02 -1.22 -13.16
N LEU A 216 13.57 -0.24 -12.43
CA LEU A 216 12.75 0.76 -11.74
C LEU A 216 12.02 1.67 -12.73
N ALA A 217 12.65 2.03 -13.85
CA ALA A 217 11.98 2.81 -14.90
C ALA A 217 10.83 2.01 -15.55
N ASP A 218 11.07 0.74 -15.90
CA ASP A 218 10.01 -0.15 -16.41
C ASP A 218 8.86 -0.30 -15.40
N TYR A 219 9.17 -0.36 -14.10
CA TYR A 219 8.16 -0.45 -13.04
C TYR A 219 7.26 0.79 -12.97
N VAL A 220 7.75 1.98 -13.31
CA VAL A 220 6.90 3.18 -13.41
C VAL A 220 5.89 3.02 -14.54
N ASP A 221 6.31 2.50 -15.69
CA ASP A 221 5.42 2.29 -16.83
C ASP A 221 4.38 1.20 -16.54
N ASP A 222 4.78 0.13 -15.86
CA ASP A 222 3.87 -0.91 -15.35
C ASP A 222 2.84 -0.30 -14.37
N ALA A 223 3.28 0.51 -13.40
CA ALA A 223 2.41 1.16 -12.43
C ALA A 223 1.39 2.11 -13.11
N ARG A 224 1.81 2.85 -14.15
CA ARG A 224 0.90 3.69 -14.95
C ARG A 224 -0.14 2.83 -15.66
N GLY A 225 0.30 1.76 -16.34
CA GLY A 225 -0.57 0.85 -17.08
C GLY A 225 -1.59 0.17 -16.18
N ASP A 226 -1.17 -0.28 -14.99
CA ASP A 226 -2.05 -0.90 -14.01
C ASP A 226 -3.04 0.09 -13.41
N ARG A 227 -2.60 1.33 -13.11
CA ARG A 227 -3.51 2.41 -12.70
C ARG A 227 -4.57 2.67 -13.75
N ASP A 228 -4.20 2.77 -15.02
CA ASP A 228 -5.15 3.07 -16.10
C ASP A 228 -6.18 1.95 -16.29
N LYS A 229 -5.72 0.69 -16.29
CA LYS A 229 -6.62 -0.47 -16.45
C LYS A 229 -7.51 -0.67 -15.23
N MET A 230 -6.96 -0.56 -14.02
CA MET A 230 -7.72 -0.69 -12.78
C MET A 230 -8.77 0.43 -12.69
N ALA A 231 -8.38 1.67 -13.01
CA ALA A 231 -9.31 2.78 -13.01
C ALA A 231 -10.44 2.57 -14.02
N ALA A 232 -10.12 2.21 -15.28
CA ALA A 232 -11.13 1.93 -16.30
C ALA A 232 -12.12 0.84 -15.86
N SER A 233 -11.62 -0.23 -15.24
CA SER A 233 -12.48 -1.28 -14.70
C SER A 233 -13.38 -0.77 -13.57
N PHE A 234 -12.86 0.01 -12.63
CA PHE A 234 -13.67 0.66 -11.60
C PHE A 234 -14.74 1.59 -12.20
N GLU A 235 -14.43 2.37 -13.24
CA GLU A 235 -15.42 3.23 -13.88
C GLU A 235 -16.61 2.45 -14.45
N VAL A 236 -16.32 1.32 -15.12
CA VAL A 236 -17.35 0.42 -15.68
C VAL A 236 -18.26 -0.13 -14.58
N HIS A 237 -17.68 -0.65 -13.49
CA HIS A 237 -18.42 -1.34 -12.43
C HIS A 237 -19.14 -0.39 -11.48
N THR A 238 -18.52 0.76 -11.17
CA THR A 238 -19.05 1.70 -10.17
C THR A 238 -19.87 2.82 -10.80
N GLY A 239 -19.66 3.13 -12.09
CA GLY A 239 -20.21 4.31 -12.75
C GLY A 239 -19.59 5.63 -12.29
N ARG A 240 -18.52 5.60 -11.49
CA ARG A 240 -17.82 6.79 -10.97
C ARG A 240 -16.57 7.04 -11.79
N LYS A 241 -16.45 8.23 -12.38
CA LYS A 241 -15.29 8.63 -13.18
C LYS A 241 -14.10 8.96 -12.28
N ARG A 242 -12.91 8.51 -12.68
CA ARG A 242 -11.65 8.82 -11.98
C ARG A 242 -11.41 10.33 -11.95
N GLU A 243 -11.61 11.01 -13.08
CA GLU A 243 -11.42 12.46 -13.21
C GLU A 243 -12.31 13.24 -12.21
N ASP A 244 -13.57 12.84 -12.07
CA ASP A 244 -14.50 13.47 -11.13
C ASP A 244 -14.11 13.26 -9.66
N ALA A 245 -13.56 12.09 -9.33
CA ALA A 245 -13.11 11.78 -7.98
C ALA A 245 -11.81 12.52 -7.65
N VAL A 246 -10.82 12.47 -8.54
CA VAL A 246 -9.50 13.09 -8.32
C VAL A 246 -9.57 14.62 -8.34
N SER A 247 -10.43 15.22 -9.17
CA SER A 247 -10.63 16.68 -9.18
C SER A 247 -11.15 17.26 -7.86
N ARG A 248 -11.70 16.40 -6.98
CA ARG A 248 -12.16 16.79 -5.63
C ARG A 248 -11.07 16.69 -4.58
N LEU A 249 -9.93 16.06 -4.88
CA LEU A 249 -8.80 15.90 -3.95
C LEU A 249 -7.96 17.18 -3.87
N THR A 250 -8.56 18.25 -3.37
CA THR A 250 -7.92 19.56 -3.18
C THR A 250 -7.81 19.93 -1.70
N ALA A 251 -6.87 20.83 -1.37
CA ALA A 251 -6.73 21.36 -0.01
C ALA A 251 -8.05 21.94 0.53
N SER A 252 -8.76 22.74 -0.29
CA SER A 252 -10.00 23.39 0.13
C SER A 252 -11.14 22.39 0.38
N LYS A 253 -11.24 21.32 -0.42
CA LYS A 253 -12.26 20.30 -0.24
C LYS A 253 -12.02 19.45 1.00
N LEU A 254 -10.78 19.06 1.29
CA LEU A 254 -10.47 18.35 2.53
C LEU A 254 -10.62 19.25 3.77
N ALA A 255 -10.22 20.53 3.67
CA ALA A 255 -10.41 21.50 4.74
C ALA A 255 -11.90 21.70 5.09
N SER A 256 -12.82 21.59 4.11
CA SER A 256 -14.26 21.68 4.36
C SER A 256 -14.83 20.56 5.25
N VAL A 257 -14.04 19.51 5.50
CA VAL A 257 -14.34 18.42 6.43
C VAL A 257 -13.28 18.28 7.53
N HIS A 258 -12.59 19.38 7.84
CA HIS A 258 -11.57 19.48 8.88
C HIS A 258 -10.39 18.51 8.71
N VAL A 259 -10.00 18.24 7.46
CA VAL A 259 -8.80 17.46 7.14
C VAL A 259 -7.78 18.31 6.40
N TYR A 260 -6.55 18.34 6.92
CA TYR A 260 -5.45 19.17 6.43
C TYR A 260 -4.24 18.30 6.10
N ASN A 261 -4.23 17.71 4.91
CA ASN A 261 -3.13 16.85 4.47
C ASN A 261 -1.97 17.71 3.90
N VAL A 262 -0.81 17.64 4.57
CA VAL A 262 0.41 18.42 4.27
C VAL A 262 0.89 18.32 2.82
N ARG A 263 0.60 17.22 2.12
CA ARG A 263 0.93 17.08 0.68
C ARG A 263 0.19 18.10 -0.18
N HIS A 264 -1.06 18.43 0.15
CA HIS A 264 -1.81 19.48 -0.55
C HIS A 264 -1.33 20.90 -0.22
N TYR A 265 -0.41 21.04 0.74
CA TYR A 265 0.27 22.28 1.10
C TYR A 265 1.74 22.31 0.63
N GLY A 266 2.16 21.32 -0.16
CA GLY A 266 3.45 21.29 -0.86
C GLY A 266 4.50 20.37 -0.28
N ALA A 267 4.18 19.54 0.73
CA ALA A 267 5.12 18.59 1.30
C ALA A 267 5.54 17.53 0.24
N LYS A 268 6.83 17.20 0.22
CA LYS A 268 7.45 16.28 -0.76
C LYS A 268 7.76 14.92 -0.17
N ALA A 269 8.11 14.83 1.11
CA ALA A 269 8.47 13.58 1.79
C ALA A 269 9.55 12.77 1.04
N ASP A 270 10.58 13.45 0.53
CA ASP A 270 11.69 12.86 -0.24
C ASP A 270 12.96 12.62 0.61
N GLY A 271 12.89 12.93 1.91
CA GLY A 271 13.98 12.80 2.86
C GLY A 271 15.06 13.89 2.75
N ILE A 272 14.90 14.87 1.86
CA ILE A 272 15.87 15.97 1.65
C ILE A 272 15.18 17.33 1.74
N THR A 273 14.02 17.47 1.10
CA THR A 273 13.21 18.68 1.13
C THR A 273 12.76 18.95 2.56
N ASN A 274 13.04 20.16 3.04
CA ASN A 274 12.50 20.62 4.30
C ASN A 274 10.99 20.85 4.15
N ASP A 275 10.19 19.89 4.64
CA ASP A 275 8.73 19.95 4.59
C ASP A 275 8.11 20.86 5.66
N ALA A 276 8.91 21.41 6.60
CA ALA A 276 8.40 22.28 7.66
C ALA A 276 7.56 23.47 7.15
N PRO A 277 7.90 24.17 6.05
CA PRO A 277 7.05 25.22 5.51
C PRO A 277 5.69 24.73 5.02
N ALA A 278 5.62 23.53 4.41
CA ALA A 278 4.36 22.93 3.97
C ALA A 278 3.51 22.48 5.17
N ILE A 279 4.15 21.91 6.19
CA ILE A 279 3.52 21.53 7.45
C ILE A 279 2.93 22.75 8.15
N ASN A 280 3.69 23.84 8.26
CA ASN A 280 3.21 25.08 8.87
C ASN A 280 2.02 25.68 8.12
N LYS A 281 2.04 25.69 6.78
CA LYS A 281 0.88 26.11 5.97
C LYS A 281 -0.38 25.27 6.25
N ALA A 282 -0.22 23.96 6.43
CA ALA A 282 -1.34 23.08 6.77
C ALA A 282 -1.89 23.38 8.18
N ILE A 283 -1.00 23.64 9.15
CA ILE A 283 -1.36 24.04 10.52
C ILE A 283 -2.10 25.39 10.51
N ASP A 284 -1.60 26.38 9.79
CA ASP A 284 -2.25 27.70 9.69
C ASP A 284 -3.66 27.58 9.09
N ALA A 285 -3.82 26.74 8.06
CA ALA A 285 -5.13 26.45 7.49
C ALA A 285 -6.06 25.71 8.46
N CYS A 286 -5.52 24.82 9.29
CA CYS A 286 -6.24 24.11 10.35
C CYS A 286 -6.78 25.11 11.39
N ASN A 287 -5.92 25.98 11.90
CA ASN A 287 -6.29 27.01 12.87
C ASN A 287 -7.33 27.97 12.30
N ALA A 288 -7.18 28.40 11.04
CA ALA A 288 -8.15 29.27 10.37
C ALA A 288 -9.52 28.59 10.16
N GLY A 289 -9.58 27.27 10.11
CA GLY A 289 -10.81 26.47 10.01
C GLY A 289 -11.41 26.07 11.36
N GLY A 290 -10.88 26.56 12.48
CA GLY A 290 -11.39 26.29 13.83
C GLY A 290 -10.91 24.98 14.46
N GLY A 291 -9.80 24.42 13.97
CA GLY A 291 -9.10 23.27 14.56
C GLY A 291 -8.08 23.66 15.63
#